data_AF-A0A845R7Z9-F1
#
_entry.id   AF-A0A845R7Z9-F1
#
_cell.length_a   1.000
_cell.length_b   1.000
_cell.length_c   1.000
_cell.angle_alpha   90.00
_cell.angle_beta   90.00
_cell.angle_gamma   90.00
#
_symmetry.space_group_name_H-M   'P 1'
#
loop_
_entity.id
_entity.type
_entity.pdbx_description
1 polymer ?
#
loop_
_entity_poly.entity_id
_entity_poly.type
_entity_poly.pdbx_seq_one_letter_code
_entity_poly.pdbx_strand_id
1 'polypeptide(L)'
;MKDFLKKIFPYVMFAAALALILAAFLLGERVPEQLSLAMFTLGGVLMGFGAVGIALSRIRMSPEQQKEYERGERDERNVAIREKAAMSSWYWTLYMLWAAFMVIQIFVGGLWGVAISVVIVLHCTFYMINIHRWNKKM
;
A
#
# COMPACT_ATOMS: atom_id res chain seq x y z
N MET A 1 -9.35 25.36 -5.31
CA MET A 1 -8.10 24.70 -5.78
C MET A 1 -7.74 23.43 -5.01
N LYS A 2 -7.71 23.45 -3.67
CA LYS A 2 -7.23 22.31 -2.85
C LYS A 2 -8.01 21.00 -3.06
N ASP A 3 -9.34 21.08 -3.19
CA ASP A 3 -10.18 19.87 -3.36
C ASP A 3 -10.15 19.31 -4.79
N PHE A 4 -9.91 20.18 -5.78
CA PHE A 4 -9.73 19.76 -7.17
C PHE A 4 -8.40 18.99 -7.34
N LEU A 5 -7.32 19.50 -6.74
CA LEU A 5 -6.03 18.82 -6.73
C LEU A 5 -6.12 17.44 -6.07
N LYS A 6 -6.80 17.32 -4.93
CA LYS A 6 -7.01 16.03 -4.26
C LYS A 6 -7.77 15.01 -5.12
N LYS A 7 -8.73 15.45 -5.92
CA LYS A 7 -9.51 14.57 -6.81
C LYS A 7 -8.70 14.09 -8.01
N ILE A 8 -7.82 14.93 -8.54
CA ILE A 8 -7.03 14.62 -9.74
C ILE A 8 -5.75 13.86 -9.39
N PHE A 9 -5.21 14.05 -8.20
CA PHE A 9 -3.95 13.47 -7.78
C PHE A 9 -3.84 11.95 -8.01
N PRO A 10 -4.85 11.11 -7.65
CA PRO A 10 -4.80 9.67 -7.93
C PRO A 10 -4.69 9.34 -9.42
N TYR A 11 -5.36 10.11 -10.28
CA TYR A 11 -5.31 9.92 -11.74
C TYR A 11 -3.95 10.31 -12.31
N VAL A 12 -3.34 11.38 -11.79
CA VAL A 12 -1.99 11.79 -12.19
C VAL A 12 -0.97 10.73 -11.77
N MET A 13 -1.06 10.21 -10.54
CA MET A 13 -0.19 9.11 -10.09
C MET A 13 -0.34 7.88 -10.98
N PHE A 14 -1.57 7.48 -11.30
CA PHE A 14 -1.83 6.32 -12.14
C PHE A 14 -1.32 6.52 -13.58
N ALA A 15 -1.53 7.70 -14.16
CA ALA A 15 -1.02 8.03 -15.50
C ALA A 15 0.52 8.07 -15.53
N ALA A 16 1.15 8.69 -14.52
CA ALA A 16 2.60 8.71 -14.39
C ALA A 16 3.18 7.31 -14.21
N ALA A 17 2.50 6.44 -13.47
CA ALA A 17 2.87 5.03 -13.31
C ALA A 17 2.90 4.29 -14.65
N LEU A 18 1.82 4.41 -15.44
CA LEU A 18 1.74 3.80 -16.77
C LEU A 18 2.81 4.35 -17.71
N ALA A 19 3.06 5.66 -17.69
CA ALA A 19 4.10 6.28 -18.49
C ALA A 19 5.50 5.76 -18.13
N LEU A 20 5.83 5.64 -16.83
CA LEU A 20 7.11 5.11 -16.37
C LEU A 20 7.31 3.64 -16.74
N ILE A 21 6.29 2.80 -16.54
CA ILE A 21 6.35 1.37 -16.87
C ILE A 21 6.48 1.20 -18.38
N LEU A 22 5.68 1.92 -19.18
CA LEU A 22 5.76 1.88 -20.64
C LEU A 22 7.13 2.37 -21.13
N ALA A 23 7.64 3.47 -20.57
CA ALA A 23 8.96 3.98 -20.93
C ALA A 23 10.07 2.96 -20.59
N ALA A 24 10.00 2.28 -19.45
CA ALA A 24 10.96 1.24 -19.09
C ALA A 24 10.95 0.08 -20.10
N PHE A 25 9.74 -0.36 -20.51
CA PHE A 25 9.58 -1.38 -21.56
C PHE A 25 10.13 -0.93 -22.92
N LEU A 26 9.82 0.30 -23.35
CA LEU A 26 10.23 0.82 -24.66
C LEU A 26 11.73 1.13 -24.75
N LEU A 27 12.32 1.57 -23.64
CA LEU A 27 13.75 1.87 -23.57
C LEU A 27 14.59 0.59 -23.48
N GLY A 28 14.07 -0.48 -22.84
CA GLY A 28 14.74 -1.79 -22.80
C GLY A 28 16.21 -1.67 -22.40
N GLU A 29 17.11 -2.21 -23.22
CA GLU A 29 18.57 -2.17 -23.01
C GLU A 29 19.23 -0.80 -23.30
N ARG A 30 18.48 0.19 -23.79
CA ARG A 30 19.03 1.53 -24.09
C ARG A 30 19.32 2.35 -22.84
N VAL A 31 18.84 1.91 -21.67
CA VAL A 31 19.07 2.56 -20.39
C VAL A 31 19.83 1.63 -19.44
N PRO A 32 20.62 2.16 -18.51
CA PRO A 32 21.26 1.35 -17.48
C PRO A 32 20.24 0.51 -16.71
N GLU A 33 20.60 -0.72 -16.38
CA GLU A 33 19.73 -1.67 -15.67
C GLU A 33 19.16 -1.07 -14.37
N GLN A 34 19.99 -0.35 -13.63
CA GLN A 34 19.62 0.35 -12.40
C GLN A 34 18.52 1.40 -12.62
N LEU A 35 18.55 2.11 -13.76
CA LEU A 35 17.54 3.09 -14.11
C LEU A 35 16.23 2.40 -14.51
N SER A 36 16.31 1.33 -15.31
CA SER A 36 15.14 0.52 -15.68
C SER A 36 14.44 -0.04 -14.44
N LEU A 37 15.21 -0.59 -13.50
CA LEU A 37 14.73 -1.07 -12.21
C LEU A 37 14.05 0.03 -11.38
N ALA A 38 14.66 1.22 -11.30
CA ALA A 38 14.07 2.35 -10.59
C ALA A 38 12.74 2.78 -11.22
N MET A 39 12.64 2.79 -12.55
CA MET A 39 11.41 3.12 -13.27
C MET A 39 10.29 2.11 -13.00
N PHE A 40 10.58 0.81 -13.02
CA PHE A 40 9.60 -0.22 -12.67
C PHE A 40 9.16 -0.13 -11.20
N THR A 41 10.10 0.12 -10.30
CA THR A 41 9.82 0.22 -8.86
C THR A 41 8.92 1.43 -8.56
N LEU A 42 9.31 2.62 -9.05
CA LEU A 42 8.51 3.84 -8.88
C LEU A 42 7.16 3.75 -9.61
N GLY A 43 7.15 3.18 -10.80
CA GLY A 43 5.94 2.91 -11.57
C GLY A 43 4.96 2.04 -10.80
N GLY A 44 5.43 0.92 -10.23
CA GLY A 44 4.60 0.03 -9.41
C GLY A 44 4.03 0.72 -8.17
N VAL A 45 4.84 1.50 -7.45
CA VAL A 45 4.39 2.28 -6.27
C VAL A 45 3.29 3.27 -6.66
N LEU A 46 3.53 4.06 -7.71
CA LEU A 46 2.55 5.05 -8.19
C LEU A 46 1.27 4.38 -8.71
N MET A 47 1.37 3.22 -9.35
CA MET A 47 0.22 2.45 -9.82
C MET A 47 -0.66 2.01 -8.66
N GLY A 48 -0.06 1.47 -7.60
CA GLY A 48 -0.79 1.04 -6.39
C GLY A 48 -1.55 2.18 -5.74
N PHE A 49 -0.87 3.29 -5.42
CA PHE A 49 -1.51 4.45 -4.82
C PHE A 49 -2.57 5.09 -5.73
N GLY A 50 -2.27 5.21 -7.04
CA GLY A 50 -3.20 5.76 -8.02
C GLY A 50 -4.46 4.91 -8.14
N ALA A 51 -4.33 3.59 -8.31
CA ALA A 51 -5.45 2.67 -8.43
C ALA A 51 -6.35 2.66 -7.20
N VAL A 52 -5.76 2.57 -6.00
CA VAL A 52 -6.50 2.62 -4.73
C VAL A 52 -7.19 3.98 -4.56
N GLY A 53 -6.50 5.08 -4.83
CA GLY A 53 -7.07 6.42 -4.73
C GLY A 53 -8.24 6.63 -5.70
N ILE A 54 -8.15 6.12 -6.93
CA ILE A 54 -9.25 6.16 -7.90
C ILE A 54 -10.44 5.33 -7.40
N ALA A 55 -10.20 4.10 -6.94
CA ALA A 55 -11.25 3.24 -6.39
C ALA A 55 -11.98 3.91 -5.21
N LEU A 56 -11.24 4.45 -4.25
CA LEU A 56 -11.81 5.18 -3.11
C LEU A 56 -12.56 6.45 -3.54
N SER A 57 -12.07 7.18 -4.54
CA SER A 57 -12.74 8.39 -5.04
C SER A 57 -14.12 8.14 -5.67
N ARG A 58 -14.38 6.89 -6.09
CA ARG A 58 -15.66 6.49 -6.68
C ARG A 58 -16.68 6.05 -5.64
N ILE A 59 -16.26 5.81 -4.40
CA ILE A 59 -17.17 5.55 -3.28
C ILE A 59 -17.89 6.86 -2.96
N ARG A 60 -19.12 6.99 -3.43
CA ARG A 60 -20.00 8.12 -3.08
C ARG A 60 -20.90 7.68 -1.94
N MET A 61 -20.83 8.38 -0.83
CA MET A 61 -21.79 8.25 0.27
C MET A 61 -22.84 9.34 0.15
N SER A 62 -24.11 8.98 0.32
CA SER A 62 -25.16 9.97 0.54
C SER A 62 -24.96 10.67 1.89
N PRO A 63 -25.54 11.86 2.12
CA PRO A 63 -25.48 12.52 3.43
C PRO A 63 -26.01 11.66 4.57
N GLU A 64 -26.97 10.77 4.29
CA GLU A 64 -27.50 9.82 5.26
C GLU A 64 -26.50 8.71 5.56
N GLN A 65 -25.91 8.10 4.53
CA GLN A 65 -24.85 7.11 4.69
C GLN A 65 -23.64 7.68 5.44
N GLN A 66 -23.31 8.95 5.23
CA GLN A 66 -22.23 9.61 5.94
C GLN A 66 -22.55 9.77 7.44
N LYS A 67 -23.77 10.18 7.79
CA LYS A 67 -24.22 10.24 9.19
C LYS A 67 -24.24 8.86 9.84
N GLU A 68 -24.69 7.84 9.12
CA GLU A 68 -24.66 6.46 9.60
C GLU A 68 -23.24 5.94 9.79
N TYR A 69 -22.33 6.27 8.87
CA TYR A 69 -20.91 5.93 8.99
C TYR A 69 -20.29 6.59 10.23
N GLU A 70 -20.50 7.89 10.44
CA GLU A 70 -20.02 8.63 11.62
C GLU A 70 -20.59 8.06 12.93
N ARG A 71 -21.87 7.67 12.94
CA ARG A 71 -22.49 6.99 14.09
C ARG A 71 -21.86 5.61 14.31
N GLY A 72 -21.65 4.88 13.22
CA GLY A 72 -21.00 3.59 13.20
C GLY A 72 -19.53 3.64 13.61
N GLU A 73 -18.85 4.79 13.50
CA GLU A 73 -17.46 4.92 13.94
C GLU A 73 -17.32 4.79 15.47
N ARG A 74 -18.37 5.07 16.24
CA ARG A 74 -18.36 4.99 17.71
C ARG A 74 -19.07 3.75 18.25
N ASP A 75 -19.70 2.96 17.39
CA ASP A 75 -20.34 1.72 17.78
C ASP A 75 -19.28 0.69 18.19
N GLU A 76 -19.39 0.16 19.41
CA GLU A 76 -18.50 -0.85 19.97
C GLU A 76 -18.36 -2.07 19.05
N ARG A 77 -19.44 -2.49 18.40
CA ARG A 77 -19.40 -3.63 17.47
C ARG A 77 -18.52 -3.31 16.25
N ASN A 78 -18.63 -2.11 15.71
CA ASN A 78 -17.84 -1.69 14.55
C ASN A 78 -16.38 -1.41 14.92
N VAL A 79 -16.11 -0.98 16.15
CA VAL A 79 -14.74 -0.92 16.69
C VAL A 79 -14.15 -2.32 16.74
N ALA A 80 -14.84 -3.28 17.36
CA ALA A 80 -14.38 -4.67 17.44
C ALA A 80 -14.16 -5.33 16.06
N ILE A 81 -15.04 -5.05 15.08
CA ILE A 81 -14.86 -5.52 13.70
C ILE A 81 -13.58 -4.92 13.08
N ARG A 82 -13.35 -3.61 13.23
CA ARG A 82 -12.16 -2.95 12.68
C ARG A 82 -10.88 -3.44 13.31
N GLU A 83 -10.88 -3.70 14.62
CA GLU A 83 -9.73 -4.29 15.31
C GLU A 83 -9.43 -5.70 14.80
N LYS A 84 -10.46 -6.55 14.64
CA LYS A 84 -10.30 -7.88 14.05
C LYS A 84 -9.83 -7.81 12.61
N ALA A 85 -10.36 -6.88 11.81
CA ALA A 85 -9.94 -6.69 10.43
C ALA A 85 -8.49 -6.19 10.35
N ALA A 86 -8.08 -5.27 11.22
CA ALA A 86 -6.70 -4.79 11.32
C ALA A 86 -5.74 -5.94 11.71
N MET A 87 -6.11 -6.76 12.69
CA MET A 87 -5.33 -7.94 13.07
C MET A 87 -5.25 -8.97 11.94
N SER A 88 -6.37 -9.31 11.32
CA SER A 88 -6.41 -10.29 10.22
C SER A 88 -5.61 -9.80 9.01
N SER A 89 -5.78 -8.54 8.61
CA SER A 89 -5.02 -7.94 7.51
C SER A 89 -3.53 -7.85 7.81
N TRP A 90 -3.12 -7.62 9.06
CA TRP A 90 -1.72 -7.67 9.46
C TRP A 90 -1.10 -9.06 9.24
N TYR A 91 -1.82 -10.14 9.61
CA TYR A 91 -1.37 -11.51 9.33
C TYR A 91 -1.33 -11.82 7.84
N TRP A 92 -2.38 -11.45 7.08
CA TRP A 92 -2.41 -11.65 5.63
C TRP A 92 -1.26 -10.96 4.91
N THR A 93 -0.98 -9.70 5.28
CA THR A 93 0.14 -8.95 4.71
C THR A 93 1.48 -9.58 5.09
N LEU A 94 1.64 -10.08 6.32
CA LEU A 94 2.83 -10.83 6.71
C LEU A 94 3.01 -12.12 5.89
N TYR A 95 1.93 -12.89 5.65
CA TYR A 95 2.01 -14.08 4.80
C TYR A 95 2.37 -13.75 3.35
N MET A 96 1.80 -12.68 2.79
CA MET A 96 2.16 -12.22 1.45
C MET A 96 3.63 -11.78 1.37
N LEU A 97 4.15 -11.09 2.39
CA LEU A 97 5.56 -10.73 2.46
C LEU A 97 6.47 -11.97 2.56
N TRP A 98 6.07 -12.98 3.33
CA TRP A 98 6.78 -14.26 3.39
C TRP A 98 6.75 -15.00 2.05
N ALA A 99 5.61 -15.01 1.35
CA ALA A 99 5.52 -15.60 0.02
C ALA A 99 6.45 -14.87 -0.97
N ALA A 100 6.45 -13.53 -0.95
CA ALA A 100 7.36 -12.72 -1.76
C ALA A 100 8.83 -12.99 -1.40
N PHE A 101 9.15 -13.13 -0.11
CA PHE A 101 10.49 -13.50 0.35
C PHE A 101 10.92 -14.84 -0.22
N MET A 102 10.07 -15.87 -0.16
CA MET A 102 10.38 -17.21 -0.70
C MET A 102 10.60 -17.17 -2.22
N VAL A 103 9.74 -16.46 -2.96
CA VAL A 103 9.89 -16.30 -4.41
C VAL A 103 11.24 -15.63 -4.73
N ILE A 104 11.57 -14.53 -4.05
CA ILE A 104 12.86 -13.86 -4.25
C ILE A 104 14.01 -14.80 -3.89
N GLN A 105 13.94 -15.52 -2.77
CA GLN A 105 15.02 -16.40 -2.32
C GLN A 105 15.28 -17.55 -3.31
N ILE A 106 14.24 -18.10 -3.93
CA ILE A 106 14.33 -19.20 -4.91
C ILE A 106 14.85 -18.70 -6.26
N PHE A 107 14.35 -17.58 -6.76
CA PHE A 107 14.57 -17.17 -8.16
C PHE A 107 15.62 -16.06 -8.35
N VAL A 108 15.92 -15.28 -7.30
CA VAL A 108 16.74 -14.06 -7.42
C VAL A 108 17.90 -14.06 -6.41
N GLY A 109 17.61 -14.32 -5.14
CA GLY A 109 18.57 -14.29 -4.04
C GLY A 109 19.20 -12.91 -3.79
N GLY A 110 20.30 -12.91 -3.02
CA GLY A 110 21.16 -11.75 -2.83
C GLY A 110 20.51 -10.56 -2.10
N LEU A 111 20.84 -9.34 -2.56
CA LEU A 111 20.42 -8.08 -1.94
C LEU A 111 18.89 -7.94 -1.82
N TRP A 112 18.13 -8.50 -2.76
CA TRP A 112 16.67 -8.43 -2.77
C TRP A 112 16.02 -9.28 -1.67
N GLY A 113 16.61 -10.43 -1.36
CA GLY A 113 16.18 -11.24 -0.21
C GLY A 113 16.40 -10.48 1.11
N VAL A 114 17.54 -9.80 1.23
CA VAL A 114 17.84 -8.93 2.38
C VAL A 114 16.84 -7.78 2.48
N ALA A 115 16.52 -7.12 1.35
CA ALA A 115 15.57 -6.02 1.33
C ALA A 115 14.16 -6.45 1.83
N ILE A 116 13.62 -7.57 1.35
CA ILE A 116 12.33 -8.08 1.86
C ILE A 116 12.43 -8.49 3.33
N SER A 117 13.55 -9.09 3.76
CA SER A 117 13.76 -9.43 5.17
C SER A 117 13.65 -8.20 6.08
N VAL A 118 14.26 -7.08 5.67
CA VAL A 118 14.15 -5.80 6.38
C VAL A 118 12.69 -5.32 6.43
N VAL A 119 11.95 -5.40 5.33
CA VAL A 119 10.53 -5.01 5.30
C VAL A 119 9.68 -5.88 6.23
N ILE A 120 9.91 -7.20 6.27
CA ILE A 120 9.22 -8.11 7.19
C ILE A 120 9.51 -7.72 8.65
N VAL A 121 10.79 -7.49 8.99
CA VAL A 121 11.18 -7.08 10.35
C VAL A 121 10.53 -5.76 10.73
N LEU A 122 10.49 -4.78 9.82
CA LEU A 122 9.81 -3.50 10.06
C LEU A 122 8.30 -3.68 10.26
N HIS A 123 7.65 -4.52 9.45
CA HIS A 123 6.23 -4.84 9.58
C HIS A 123 5.88 -5.42 10.96
N CYS A 124 6.74 -6.31 11.47
CA CYS A 124 6.63 -6.86 12.83
C CYS A 124 6.95 -5.82 13.91
N THR A 125 8.00 -5.04 13.72
CA THR A 125 8.42 -4.01 14.68
C THR A 125 7.35 -2.94 14.85
N PHE A 126 6.73 -2.48 13.75
CA PHE A 126 5.64 -1.51 13.81
C PHE A 126 4.42 -2.05 14.54
N TYR A 127 4.11 -3.34 14.38
CA TYR A 127 3.04 -3.96 15.15
C TYR A 127 3.33 -3.92 16.65
N MET A 128 4.52 -4.35 17.06
CA MET A 128 4.94 -4.34 18.48
C MET A 128 4.95 -2.92 19.07
N ILE A 129 5.46 -1.93 18.33
CA ILE A 129 5.46 -0.52 18.74
C ILE A 129 4.03 -0.01 18.91
N ASN A 130 3.13 -0.34 17.98
CA ASN A 130 1.74 0.10 18.07
C ASN A 130 1.01 -0.55 19.26
N ILE A 131 1.20 -1.85 19.50
CA ILE A 131 0.66 -2.50 20.71
C ILE A 131 1.14 -1.77 21.95
N HIS A 132 2.45 -1.57 22.09
CA HIS A 132 3.02 -0.89 23.26
C HIS A 132 2.45 0.52 23.45
N ARG A 133 2.34 1.28 22.36
CA ARG A 133 1.82 2.65 22.38
C ARG A 133 0.35 2.69 22.81
N TRP A 134 -0.47 1.77 22.31
CA TRP A 134 -1.90 1.73 22.61
C TRP A 134 -2.19 1.12 23.99
N ASN A 135 -1.40 0.13 24.42
CA ASN A 135 -1.48 -0.44 25.77
C ASN A 135 -1.17 0.61 26.87
N LYS A 136 -0.36 1.63 26.57
CA LYS A 136 -0.13 2.75 27.50
C LYS A 136 -1.26 3.79 27.55
N LYS A 137 -2.14 3.79 26.55
CA LYS A 137 -3.20 4.80 26.38
C LYS A 137 -4.57 4.30 26.81
N MET A 138 -4.75 2.98 26.91
CA MET A 138 -5.91 2.31 27.49
C MET A 138 -5.66 2.06 28.97
#